data_AF-A0A7Y6AEW2-F1
#
_entry.id   AF-A0A7Y6AEW2-F1
#
_cell.length_a   1.000
_cell.length_b   1.000
_cell.length_c   1.000
_cell.angle_alpha   90.00
_cell.angle_beta   90.00
_cell.angle_gamma   90.00
#
_symmetry.space_group_name_H-M   'P 1'
#
loop_
_entity.id
_entity.type
_entity.pdbx_description
1 polymer ?
#
loop_
_entity_poly.entity_id
_entity_poly.type
_entity_poly.pdbx_seq_one_letter_code
_entity_poly.pdbx_strand_id
1 'polypeptide(L)'
;MENTRKDVQGISRARFLAGAAAVGLAGAVLPSTSAAATGGRHGGLRHRGVVYTLGAGETPGTAWSAARMRRDIRVIRDELHADTVDVTGDDVERLTTTAAEAAERG
;
A
#
# COMPACT_ATOMS: atom_id res chain seq x y z
N MET A 1 -4.85 28.12 -32.26
CA MET A 1 -5.38 26.84 -31.71
C MET A 1 -5.13 26.87 -30.22
N GLU A 2 -6.17 27.25 -29.48
CA GLU A 2 -6.18 27.43 -28.04
C GLU A 2 -6.58 26.10 -27.40
N ASN A 3 -5.76 25.56 -26.51
CA ASN A 3 -6.09 24.33 -25.78
C ASN A 3 -6.37 24.69 -24.31
N THR A 4 -7.67 24.81 -24.02
CA THR A 4 -8.24 25.05 -22.69
C THR A 4 -7.98 23.85 -21.77
N ARG A 5 -7.19 24.03 -20.71
CA ARG A 5 -7.18 23.10 -19.58
C ARG A 5 -8.42 23.36 -18.72
N LYS A 6 -9.17 22.31 -18.41
CA LYS A 6 -10.26 22.36 -17.42
C LYS A 6 -9.65 22.36 -16.03
N ASP A 7 -9.86 23.42 -15.26
CA ASP A 7 -9.51 23.49 -13.84
C ASP A 7 -10.44 22.57 -13.04
N VAL A 8 -9.87 21.55 -12.39
CA VAL A 8 -10.59 20.70 -11.44
C VAL A 8 -10.66 21.44 -10.11
N GLN A 9 -11.86 21.92 -9.74
CA GLN A 9 -12.10 22.54 -8.43
C GLN A 9 -12.00 21.49 -7.31
N GLY A 10 -10.87 21.47 -6.61
CA GLY A 10 -10.70 20.70 -5.38
C GLY A 10 -11.44 21.33 -4.20
N ILE A 11 -12.08 20.50 -3.36
CA ILE A 11 -12.73 20.93 -2.12
C ILE A 11 -11.65 21.41 -1.14
N SER A 12 -11.75 22.66 -0.69
CA SER A 12 -10.77 23.25 0.22
C SER A 12 -10.89 22.68 1.64
N ARG A 13 -9.75 22.58 2.34
CA ARG A 13 -9.65 22.11 3.74
C ARG A 13 -10.60 22.86 4.69
N ALA A 14 -10.83 24.15 4.45
CA ALA A 14 -11.76 24.95 5.24
C ALA A 14 -13.21 24.47 5.09
N ARG A 15 -13.61 24.05 3.87
CA ARG A 15 -14.94 23.53 3.59
C ARG A 15 -15.15 22.13 4.18
N PHE A 16 -14.09 21.33 4.25
CA PHE A 16 -14.10 20.05 4.96
C PHE A 16 -14.26 20.22 6.48
N LEU A 17 -13.50 21.13 7.09
CA LEU A 17 -13.56 21.36 8.54
C LEU A 17 -14.84 22.06 8.99
N ALA A 18 -15.43 22.93 8.15
CA ALA A 18 -16.73 23.54 8.43
C ALA A 18 -17.87 22.51 8.49
N GLY A 19 -17.79 21.42 7.73
CA GLY A 19 -18.77 20.33 7.77
C GLY A 19 -18.75 19.52 9.07
N ALA A 20 -17.61 19.44 9.76
CA ALA A 20 -17.46 18.66 10.99
C ALA A 20 -18.05 19.34 12.24
N ALA A 21 -18.22 20.66 12.23
CA ALA A 21 -18.71 21.40 13.39
C ALA A 21 -20.24 21.33 13.59
N ALA A 22 -21.00 20.94 12.56
CA ALA A 22 -22.47 21.00 12.58
C ALA A 22 -23.17 19.84 13.32
N VAL A 23 -22.45 18.78 13.73
CA VAL A 23 -23.03 17.60 14.40
C VAL A 23 -22.99 17.69 15.94
N GLY A 24 -22.37 18.73 16.50
CA GLY A 24 -22.05 18.81 17.93
C GLY A 24 -23.19 19.25 18.89
N LEU A 25 -24.32 19.77 18.41
CA LEU A 25 -25.30 20.43 19.29
C LEU A 25 -26.53 19.58 19.65
N ALA A 26 -26.69 18.38 19.09
CA ALA A 26 -27.84 17.50 19.38
C ALA A 26 -27.54 16.39 20.41
N GLY A 27 -26.36 16.39 21.06
CA GLY A 27 -25.92 15.31 21.96
C GLY A 27 -26.15 15.56 23.45
N ALA A 28 -26.62 16.74 23.86
CA ALA A 28 -26.57 17.19 25.27
C ALA A 28 -27.62 16.58 26.23
N VAL A 29 -28.46 15.64 25.79
CA VAL A 29 -29.60 15.13 26.60
C VAL A 29 -29.60 13.60 26.74
N LEU A 30 -28.61 12.90 26.21
CA LEU A 30 -28.51 11.44 26.36
C LEU A 30 -27.37 11.09 27.33
N PRO A 31 -27.57 10.11 28.23
CA PRO A 31 -26.50 9.65 29.11
C PRO A 31 -25.33 9.21 28.24
N SER A 32 -24.17 9.84 28.45
CA SER A 32 -22.94 9.52 27.76
C SER A 32 -22.49 8.14 28.21
N THR A 33 -22.91 7.10 27.50
CA THR A 33 -22.36 5.77 27.68
C THR A 33 -20.93 5.83 27.15
N SER A 34 -19.97 5.42 27.97
CA SER A 34 -18.60 5.26 27.52
C SER A 34 -18.57 4.14 26.50
N ALA A 35 -18.34 4.47 25.23
CA ALA A 35 -18.01 3.48 24.22
C ALA A 35 -16.63 2.90 24.58
N ALA A 36 -16.62 1.81 25.32
CA ALA A 36 -15.42 1.02 25.49
C ALA A 36 -15.05 0.48 24.11
N ALA A 37 -13.97 1.00 23.52
CA ALA A 37 -13.32 0.33 22.42
C ALA A 37 -12.98 -1.06 22.93
N THR A 38 -13.67 -2.08 22.40
CA THR A 38 -13.34 -3.47 22.70
C THR A 38 -11.91 -3.66 22.27
N GLY A 39 -11.00 -3.73 23.26
CA GLY A 39 -9.59 -4.02 23.09
C GLY A 39 -9.35 -5.46 22.65
N GLY A 40 -10.14 -5.94 21.69
CA GLY A 40 -9.73 -7.07 20.87
C GLY A 40 -8.44 -6.61 20.22
N ARG A 41 -7.34 -7.36 20.48
CA ARG A 41 -6.09 -7.24 19.74
C ARG A 41 -6.46 -6.93 18.29
N HIS A 42 -6.19 -5.71 17.82
CA HIS A 42 -6.51 -5.34 16.44
C HIS A 42 -5.87 -6.42 15.58
N GLY A 43 -6.70 -7.30 15.02
CA GLY A 43 -6.23 -8.37 14.17
C GLY A 43 -5.46 -7.67 13.06
N GLY A 44 -4.17 -7.94 12.96
CA GLY A 44 -3.34 -7.31 11.93
C GLY A 44 -3.97 -7.51 10.55
N LEU A 45 -3.51 -6.74 9.56
CA LEU A 45 -4.01 -6.86 8.19
C LEU A 45 -4.08 -8.34 7.78
N ARG A 46 -5.26 -8.73 7.28
CA ARG A 46 -5.55 -10.12 6.88
C ARG A 46 -4.68 -10.59 5.72
N HIS A 47 -4.19 -9.62 4.94
CA HIS A 47 -3.21 -9.77 3.87
C HIS A 47 -2.16 -8.68 3.98
N ARG A 48 -0.89 -9.03 3.74
CA ARG A 48 0.25 -8.11 3.75
C ARG A 48 0.97 -8.25 2.42
N GLY A 49 0.78 -7.29 1.54
CA GLY A 49 1.36 -7.29 0.20
C GLY A 49 2.51 -6.31 0.04
N VAL A 50 3.46 -6.64 -0.83
CA VAL A 50 4.44 -5.68 -1.37
C VAL A 50 4.42 -5.68 -2.90
N VAL A 51 4.73 -4.54 -3.50
CA VAL A 51 5.00 -4.44 -4.94
C VAL A 51 6.51 -4.54 -5.13
N TYR A 52 6.95 -5.44 -6.00
CA TYR A 52 8.35 -5.66 -6.32
C TYR A 52 8.61 -5.39 -7.80
N THR A 53 9.29 -4.27 -8.08
CA THR A 53 9.56 -3.82 -9.45
C THR A 53 10.91 -4.30 -9.94
N LEU A 54 10.89 -5.00 -11.06
CA LEU A 54 12.05 -5.47 -11.81
C LEU A 54 12.42 -4.45 -12.88
N GLY A 55 13.69 -4.07 -12.92
CA GLY A 55 14.29 -3.29 -13.98
C GLY A 55 15.61 -3.93 -14.41
N ALA A 56 16.05 -3.66 -15.64
CA ALA A 56 17.33 -4.18 -16.13
C ALA A 56 18.51 -3.67 -15.29
N GLY A 57 18.35 -2.48 -14.70
CA GLY A 57 19.38 -1.75 -13.99
C GLY A 57 20.15 -0.83 -14.93
N GLU A 58 20.45 0.39 -14.48
CA GLU A 58 21.16 1.40 -15.28
C GLU A 58 22.68 1.19 -15.26
N THR A 59 23.18 0.60 -14.17
CA THR A 59 24.59 0.32 -13.92
C THR A 59 24.81 -1.16 -13.61
N PRO A 60 26.05 -1.68 -13.71
CA PRO A 60 26.37 -3.06 -13.32
C PRO A 60 25.98 -3.39 -11.86
N GLY A 61 26.06 -2.40 -10.95
CA GLY A 61 25.66 -2.60 -9.54
C GLY A 61 24.15 -2.77 -9.36
N THR A 62 23.37 -2.08 -10.19
CA THR A 62 21.90 -2.14 -10.23
C THR A 62 21.36 -3.19 -11.20
N ALA A 63 22.25 -3.87 -11.94
CA ALA A 63 21.85 -4.88 -12.89
C ALA A 63 21.06 -5.98 -12.20
N TRP A 64 20.08 -6.54 -12.92
CA TRP A 64 19.31 -7.65 -12.40
C TRP A 64 20.23 -8.84 -12.03
N SER A 65 19.97 -9.43 -10.87
CA SER A 65 20.73 -10.57 -10.36
C SER A 65 19.78 -11.56 -9.71
N ALA A 66 19.76 -12.79 -10.22
CA ALA A 66 18.95 -13.87 -9.66
C ALA A 66 19.29 -14.12 -8.17
N ALA A 67 20.57 -14.06 -7.80
CA ALA A 67 20.99 -14.28 -6.41
C ALA A 67 20.46 -13.19 -5.47
N ARG A 68 20.44 -11.92 -5.93
CA ARG A 68 19.88 -10.80 -5.18
C ARG A 68 18.36 -10.94 -5.08
N MET A 69 17.68 -11.20 -6.19
CA MET A 69 16.23 -11.44 -6.22
C MET A 69 15.82 -12.53 -5.22
N ARG A 70 16.50 -13.68 -5.19
CA ARG A 70 16.18 -14.76 -4.23
C ARG A 70 16.35 -14.35 -2.78
N ARG A 71 17.36 -13.53 -2.50
CA ARG A 71 17.56 -12.95 -1.16
C ARG A 71 16.43 -11.99 -0.81
N ASP A 72 16.04 -11.14 -1.75
CA ASP A 72 15.03 -10.11 -1.53
C ASP A 72 13.66 -10.76 -1.26
N ILE A 73 13.26 -11.78 -2.03
CA ILE A 73 12.05 -12.56 -1.78
C ILE A 73 12.07 -13.20 -0.38
N ARG A 74 13.21 -13.75 0.05
CA ARG A 74 13.35 -14.30 1.41
C ARG A 74 13.13 -13.22 2.47
N VAL A 75 13.74 -12.04 2.31
CA VAL A 75 13.59 -10.92 3.25
C VAL A 75 12.15 -10.42 3.29
N ILE A 76 11.48 -10.33 2.15
CA ILE A 76 10.06 -9.93 2.07
C ILE A 76 9.18 -10.85 2.93
N ARG A 77 9.41 -12.16 2.86
CA ARG A 77 8.68 -13.13 3.66
C ARG A 77 9.08 -13.09 5.14
N ASP A 78 10.38 -13.20 5.41
CA ASP A 78 10.88 -13.47 6.76
C ASP A 78 10.93 -12.21 7.63
N GLU A 79 11.17 -11.04 7.04
CA GLU A 79 11.36 -9.77 7.76
C GLU A 79 10.19 -8.81 7.58
N LEU A 80 9.60 -8.71 6.38
CA LEU A 80 8.42 -7.88 6.16
C LEU A 80 7.11 -8.61 6.49
N HIS A 81 7.16 -9.94 6.64
CA HIS A 81 5.98 -10.78 6.87
C HIS A 81 4.88 -10.53 5.83
N ALA A 82 5.29 -10.29 4.58
CA ALA A 82 4.37 -10.18 3.47
C ALA A 82 3.96 -11.58 3.00
N ASP A 83 2.67 -11.76 2.76
CA ASP A 83 2.06 -13.00 2.26
C ASP A 83 1.71 -12.92 0.76
N THR A 84 1.88 -11.74 0.16
CA THR A 84 1.58 -11.49 -1.25
C THR A 84 2.68 -10.62 -1.87
N VAL A 85 3.10 -10.93 -3.09
CA VAL A 85 4.03 -10.11 -3.88
C VAL A 85 3.43 -9.83 -5.25
N ASP A 86 3.26 -8.56 -5.60
CA ASP A 86 2.93 -8.12 -6.95
C ASP A 86 4.20 -7.77 -7.72
N VAL A 87 4.53 -8.55 -8.74
CA VAL A 87 5.77 -8.40 -9.50
C VAL A 87 5.50 -7.59 -10.76
N THR A 88 6.21 -6.47 -10.91
CA THR A 88 6.07 -5.55 -12.06
C THR A 88 7.41 -5.38 -12.78
N GLY A 89 7.41 -5.06 -14.07
CA GLY A 89 8.65 -4.90 -14.83
C GLY A 89 8.46 -4.98 -16.34
N ASP A 90 9.58 -4.87 -17.06
CA ASP A 90 9.64 -4.76 -18.52
C ASP A 90 9.98 -6.07 -19.25
N ASP A 91 10.43 -7.10 -18.53
CA ASP A 91 10.95 -8.33 -19.10
C ASP A 91 10.24 -9.58 -18.57
N VAL A 92 9.66 -10.35 -19.49
CA VAL A 92 8.80 -11.49 -19.19
C VAL A 92 9.57 -12.63 -18.51
N GLU A 93 10.82 -12.88 -18.90
CA GLU A 93 11.62 -13.96 -18.32
C GLU A 93 11.95 -13.67 -16.86
N ARG A 94 12.35 -12.42 -16.57
CA ARG A 94 12.61 -11.94 -15.21
C ARG A 94 11.34 -11.93 -14.36
N LEU A 95 10.21 -11.51 -14.92
CA LEU A 95 8.90 -11.58 -14.26
C LEU A 95 8.54 -13.02 -13.89
N THR A 96 8.61 -13.92 -14.86
CA THR A 96 8.25 -15.34 -14.68
C THR A 96 9.15 -16.01 -13.65
N THR A 97 10.45 -15.79 -13.73
CA THR A 97 11.42 -16.35 -12.77
C THR A 97 11.18 -15.85 -11.36
N THR A 98 10.89 -14.55 -11.19
CA THR A 98 10.64 -13.96 -9.87
C THR A 98 9.31 -14.43 -9.28
N ALA A 99 8.26 -14.53 -10.10
CA ALA A 99 6.97 -15.04 -9.70
C ALA A 99 7.05 -16.52 -9.27
N ALA A 100 7.82 -17.34 -9.99
CA ALA A 100 8.07 -18.73 -9.63
C ALA A 100 8.79 -18.83 -8.28
N GLU A 101 9.87 -18.06 -8.07
CA GLU A 101 10.59 -18.06 -6.79
C GLU A 101 9.70 -17.64 -5.61
N ALA A 102 8.85 -16.61 -5.81
CA ALA A 102 7.90 -16.18 -4.78
C ALA A 102 6.87 -17.27 -4.47
N ALA A 103 6.30 -17.91 -5.50
CA ALA A 103 5.33 -18.98 -5.33
C ALA A 103 5.92 -20.21 -4.63
N GLU A 104 7.18 -20.56 -4.91
CA GLU A 104 7.88 -21.68 -4.26
C GLU A 104 8.16 -21.42 -2.78
N ARG A 105 8.26 -20.15 -2.36
CA ARG A 105 8.59 -19.78 -0.99
C ARG A 105 7.38 -19.51 -0.11
N GLY A 106 6.22 -19.20 -0.70
CA GLY A 106 5.01 -18.79 0.04
C GLY A 106 5.29 -17.58 0.92
#